data_AF-A0A847SW01-F1
#
_entry.id   AF-A0A847SW01-F1
#
_cell.length_a   1.000
_cell.length_b   1.000
_cell.length_c   1.000
_cell.angle_alpha   90.00
_cell.angle_beta   90.00
_cell.angle_gamma   90.00
#
_symmetry.space_group_name_H-M   'P 1'
#
loop_
_entity.id
_entity.type
_entity.pdbx_description
1 polymer ?
#
loop_
_entity_poly.entity_id
_entity_poly.type
_entity_poly.pdbx_seq_one_letter_code
_entity_poly.pdbx_strand_id
1 'polypeptide(L)'
;MYLLSTKEKVVRIPPERLGEDLTDVINQLSWESFEGKIEGSDSLTVLVSNVEPMGEGRIVHGDGAIYQNVKYNSLVFRPMLQEVIEGTVVEVLKFGAFVRFGPLDGLLHISQIMDDRIDIDTENGRLLGKDTKRDLKVGDTVRARIVALSLNERSPRESKIGLTMRQPGLGKLEWIEEERKKTSGGAA
;
A
#
# COMPACT_ATOMS: atom_id res chain seq x y z
N MET A 1 4.79 6.25 0.59
CA MET A 1 6.20 6.14 0.17
C MET A 1 6.87 4.84 0.65
N TYR A 2 7.85 4.32 -0.10
CA TYR A 2 8.68 3.17 0.30
C TYR A 2 9.95 3.63 1.02
N LEU A 3 10.31 2.93 2.10
CA LEU A 3 11.46 3.22 2.94
C LEU A 3 12.22 1.93 3.21
N LEU A 4 13.54 1.99 3.20
CA LEU A 4 14.38 0.91 3.68
C LEU A 4 14.79 1.20 5.12
N SER A 5 14.59 0.24 6.01
CA SER A 5 14.94 0.37 7.43
C SER A 5 15.66 -0.89 7.88
N THR A 6 16.66 -0.73 8.74
CA THR A 6 17.25 -1.85 9.48
C THR A 6 16.54 -1.95 10.84
N LYS A 7 16.14 -3.15 11.25
CA LYS A 7 15.42 -3.41 12.49
C LYS A 7 16.04 -4.58 13.24
N GLU A 8 15.78 -4.61 14.55
CA GLU A 8 16.18 -5.70 15.44
C GLU A 8 14.94 -6.24 16.15
N LYS A 9 14.71 -7.56 16.06
CA LYS A 9 13.61 -8.23 16.74
C LYS A 9 14.01 -9.61 17.25
N VAL A 10 13.17 -10.14 18.13
CA VAL A 10 13.28 -11.51 18.62
C VAL A 10 12.42 -12.42 17.75
N VAL A 11 13.00 -13.53 17.29
CA VAL A 11 12.29 -14.63 16.64
C VAL A 11 12.22 -15.80 17.61
N ARG A 12 11.02 -16.40 17.75
CA ARG A 12 10.80 -17.60 18.55
C ARG A 12 10.92 -18.82 17.66
N ILE A 13 11.96 -19.62 17.87
CA ILE A 13 12.24 -20.85 17.14
C ILE A 13 11.60 -22.03 17.91
N PRO A 14 10.56 -22.69 17.36
CA PRO A 14 9.91 -23.81 18.03
C PRO A 14 10.87 -25.00 18.24
N PRO A 15 10.73 -25.75 19.35
CA PRO A 15 11.63 -26.87 19.66
C PRO A 15 11.60 -27.97 18.60
N GLU A 16 10.48 -28.13 17.88
CA GLU A 16 10.31 -29.13 16.83
C GLU A 16 11.22 -28.89 15.62
N ARG A 17 11.67 -27.64 15.42
CA ARG A 17 12.49 -27.21 14.28
C ARG A 17 13.98 -27.11 14.57
N LEU A 18 14.42 -27.47 15.79
CA LEU A 18 15.82 -27.35 16.21
C LEU A 18 16.77 -28.33 15.50
N GLY A 19 16.24 -29.35 14.83
CA GLY A 19 17.03 -30.29 14.03
C GLY A 19 17.29 -29.85 12.59
N GLU A 20 16.69 -28.74 12.14
CA GLU A 20 16.85 -28.18 10.80
C GLU A 20 18.06 -27.20 10.76
N ASP A 21 18.41 -26.70 9.57
CA ASP A 21 19.38 -25.61 9.46
C ASP A 21 18.83 -24.35 10.12
N LEU A 22 19.54 -23.85 11.13
CA LEU A 22 19.09 -22.74 11.95
C LEU A 22 18.92 -21.45 11.13
N THR A 23 19.75 -21.23 10.11
CA THR A 23 19.72 -20.03 9.27
C THR A 23 18.45 -20.02 8.44
N ASP A 24 18.11 -21.15 7.81
CA ASP A 24 16.90 -21.30 7.01
C ASP A 24 15.63 -21.16 7.88
N VAL A 25 15.62 -21.78 9.06
CA VAL A 25 14.51 -21.67 10.02
C VAL A 25 14.33 -20.22 10.47
N ILE A 26 15.42 -19.52 10.81
CA ILE A 26 15.37 -18.11 11.22
C ILE A 26 14.83 -17.23 10.10
N ASN A 27 15.29 -17.43 8.86
CA ASN A 27 14.80 -16.68 7.70
C ASN A 27 13.29 -16.88 7.52
N GLN A 28 12.84 -18.13 7.48
CA GLN A 28 11.44 -18.46 7.27
C GLN A 28 10.55 -17.90 8.38
N LEU A 29 10.94 -18.10 9.64
CA LEU A 29 10.19 -17.57 10.79
C LEU A 29 10.19 -16.04 10.79
N SER A 30 11.26 -15.39 10.33
CA SER A 30 11.31 -13.92 10.20
C SER A 30 10.36 -13.42 9.14
N TRP A 31 10.30 -14.06 7.97
CA TRP A 31 9.35 -13.71 6.92
C TRP A 31 7.91 -13.84 7.41
N GLU A 32 7.56 -14.99 8.00
CA GLU A 32 6.22 -15.24 8.54
C GLU A 32 5.87 -14.29 9.69
N SER A 33 6.85 -13.97 10.54
CA SER A 33 6.61 -13.15 11.73
C SER A 33 6.53 -11.67 11.42
N PHE A 34 7.16 -11.17 10.36
CA PHE A 34 7.35 -9.73 10.16
C PHE A 34 6.73 -9.21 8.85
N GLU A 35 6.65 -10.00 7.78
CA GLU A 35 6.07 -9.56 6.52
C GLU A 35 4.54 -9.43 6.60
N GLY A 36 4.01 -8.45 5.86
CA GLY A 36 2.57 -8.18 5.82
C GLY A 36 1.99 -7.61 7.12
N LYS A 37 2.82 -7.34 8.13
CA LYS A 37 2.37 -6.72 9.39
C LYS A 37 2.52 -5.20 9.35
N ILE A 38 1.54 -4.52 9.92
CA ILE A 38 1.65 -3.09 10.21
C ILE A 38 2.34 -2.93 11.56
N GLU A 39 3.38 -2.11 11.59
CA GLU A 39 4.12 -1.81 12.80
C GLU A 39 4.07 -0.32 13.11
N GLY A 40 3.78 0.01 14.37
CA GLY A 40 3.87 1.36 14.92
C GLY A 40 3.01 2.38 14.16
N SER A 41 3.65 3.44 13.66
CA SER A 41 3.02 4.62 13.04
C SER A 41 2.54 4.38 11.60
N ASP A 42 1.66 3.40 11.40
CA ASP A 42 0.98 3.16 10.12
C ASP A 42 1.93 2.72 8.99
N SER A 43 2.90 1.85 9.30
CA SER A 43 3.89 1.40 8.32
C SER A 43 3.76 -0.10 8.06
N LEU A 44 3.52 -0.49 6.81
CA LEU A 44 3.38 -1.89 6.39
C LEU A 44 4.74 -2.47 6.00
N THR A 45 5.17 -3.55 6.64
CA THR A 45 6.35 -4.28 6.21
C THR A 45 6.03 -5.10 4.96
N VAL A 46 6.69 -4.78 3.85
CA VAL A 46 6.47 -5.42 2.55
C VAL A 46 7.42 -6.59 2.35
N LEU A 47 8.68 -6.43 2.75
CA LEU A 47 9.72 -7.44 2.57
C LEU A 47 10.70 -7.40 3.74
N VAL A 48 11.17 -8.58 4.14
CA VAL A 48 12.28 -8.76 5.07
C VAL A 48 13.44 -9.48 4.37
N SER A 49 14.63 -8.91 4.47
CA SER A 49 15.84 -9.45 3.86
C SER A 49 17.06 -9.30 4.77
N ASN A 50 18.15 -10.00 4.44
CA ASN A 50 19.42 -9.97 5.18
C ASN A 50 19.22 -10.21 6.69
N VAL A 51 18.54 -11.32 7.03
CA VAL A 51 18.33 -11.68 8.42
C VAL A 51 19.62 -12.28 8.98
N GLU A 52 20.15 -11.66 10.02
CA GLU A 52 21.39 -12.06 10.67
C GLU A 52 21.11 -12.28 12.17
N PRO A 53 21.39 -13.48 12.71
CA PRO A 53 21.29 -13.72 14.14
C PRO A 53 22.32 -12.89 14.91
N MET A 54 21.88 -12.29 16.02
CA MET A 54 22.70 -11.49 16.92
C MET A 54 22.89 -12.19 18.26
N GLY A 55 24.14 -12.52 18.57
CA GLY A 55 24.49 -13.15 19.84
C GLY A 55 23.84 -14.53 20.03
N GLU A 56 23.84 -14.99 21.28
CA GLU A 56 23.29 -16.30 21.64
C GLU A 56 21.78 -16.25 21.82
N GLY A 57 21.10 -17.29 21.31
CA GLY A 57 19.69 -17.53 21.59
C GLY A 57 19.47 -17.90 23.05
N ARG A 58 18.32 -17.51 23.61
CA ARG A 58 17.96 -17.80 25.01
C ARG A 58 16.70 -18.64 25.10
N ILE A 59 16.65 -19.51 26.10
CA ILE A 59 15.46 -20.30 26.43
C ILE A 59 14.75 -19.61 27.60
N VAL A 60 13.44 -19.46 27.49
CA VAL A 60 12.61 -18.86 28.54
C VAL A 60 11.99 -19.98 29.38
N HIS A 61 12.03 -19.85 30.71
CA HIS A 61 11.47 -20.87 31.58
C HIS A 61 9.98 -21.11 31.28
N GLY A 62 9.60 -22.37 31.07
CA GLY A 62 8.24 -22.77 30.71
C GLY A 62 7.96 -22.82 29.20
N ASP A 63 8.88 -22.37 28.35
CA ASP A 63 8.80 -22.51 26.90
C ASP A 63 10.08 -23.18 26.35
N GLY A 64 9.94 -24.34 25.72
CA GLY A 64 11.06 -25.07 25.11
C GLY A 64 11.65 -24.41 23.86
N ALA A 65 11.07 -23.31 23.40
CA ALA A 65 11.56 -22.57 22.24
C ALA A 65 12.84 -21.76 22.52
N ILE A 66 13.62 -21.56 21.46
CA ILE A 66 14.77 -20.67 21.48
C ILE A 66 14.33 -19.28 21.00
N TYR A 67 14.62 -18.27 21.79
CA TYR A 67 14.40 -16.87 21.44
C TYR A 67 15.72 -16.28 20.94
N GLN A 68 15.80 -16.03 19.63
CA GLN A 68 16.99 -15.49 18.98
C GLN A 68 16.74 -14.02 18.61
N ASN A 69 17.65 -13.13 19.01
CA ASN A 69 17.67 -11.77 18.46
C ASN A 69 18.18 -11.84 17.03
N VAL A 70 17.52 -11.14 16.11
CA VAL A 70 17.90 -11.04 14.71
C VAL A 70 17.90 -9.59 14.28
N LYS A 71 18.91 -9.23 13.49
CA LYS A 71 18.97 -7.98 12.74
C LYS A 71 18.55 -8.25 11.31
N TYR A 72 17.74 -7.38 10.74
CA TYR A 72 17.29 -7.55 9.37
C TYR A 72 17.03 -6.22 8.69
N ASN A 73 17.09 -6.25 7.36
CA ASN A 73 16.63 -5.16 6.51
C ASN A 73 15.15 -5.36 6.20
N SER A 74 14.42 -4.26 6.22
CA SER A 74 12.98 -4.25 6.00
C SER A 74 12.63 -3.18 4.98
N LEU A 75 11.94 -3.58 3.92
CA LEU A 75 11.26 -2.65 3.02
C LEU A 75 9.88 -2.36 3.59
N VAL A 76 9.65 -1.10 3.92
CA VAL A 76 8.44 -0.63 4.56
C VAL A 76 7.69 0.30 3.63
N PHE A 77 6.38 0.10 3.51
CA PHE A 77 5.46 0.99 2.81
C PHE A 77 4.71 1.83 3.84
N ARG A 78 4.93 3.15 3.80
CA ARG A 78 4.29 4.11 4.70
C ARG A 78 3.54 5.16 3.88
N PRO A 79 2.21 5.07 3.74
CA PRO A 79 1.41 6.13 3.13
C PRO A 79 1.34 7.34 4.06
N MET A 80 1.40 8.55 3.51
CA MET A 80 1.31 9.79 4.26
C MET A 80 0.08 10.61 3.88
N LEU A 81 -0.51 11.32 4.84
CA LEU A 81 -1.59 12.25 4.57
C LEU A 81 -1.10 13.34 3.61
N GLN A 82 -1.96 13.74 2.66
CA GLN A 82 -1.67 14.71 1.59
C GLN A 82 -0.62 14.27 0.57
N GLU A 83 -0.12 13.04 0.64
CA GLU A 83 0.81 12.47 -0.35
C GLU A 83 0.10 12.32 -1.71
N VAL A 84 0.78 12.70 -2.78
CA VAL A 84 0.33 12.45 -4.15
C VAL A 84 0.88 11.09 -4.57
N ILE A 85 -0.02 10.20 -4.98
CA ILE A 85 0.28 8.85 -5.40
C ILE A 85 -0.16 8.64 -6.84
N GLU A 86 0.49 7.69 -7.49
CA GLU A 86 0.03 7.13 -8.77
C GLU A 86 -0.37 5.68 -8.54
N GLY A 87 -1.45 5.27 -9.18
CA GLY A 87 -1.99 3.94 -9.00
C GLY A 87 -2.91 3.53 -10.14
N THR A 88 -3.31 2.28 -10.12
CA THR A 88 -4.17 1.69 -11.15
C THR A 88 -5.56 1.44 -10.57
N VAL A 89 -6.60 1.82 -11.30
CA VAL A 89 -7.97 1.47 -10.92
C VAL A 89 -8.14 -0.04 -11.02
N VAL A 90 -8.42 -0.70 -9.90
CA VAL A 90 -8.60 -2.16 -9.85
C VAL A 90 -10.06 -2.57 -9.82
N GLU A 91 -10.94 -1.70 -9.33
CA GLU A 91 -12.36 -1.99 -9.21
C GLU A 91 -13.17 -0.68 -9.25
N VAL A 92 -14.38 -0.74 -9.82
CA VAL A 92 -15.32 0.38 -9.87
C VAL A 92 -16.64 -0.09 -9.27
N LEU A 93 -17.16 0.67 -8.30
CA LEU A 93 -18.40 0.40 -7.60
C LEU A 93 -19.34 1.61 -7.68
N LYS A 94 -20.58 1.42 -7.22
CA LYS A 94 -21.62 2.48 -7.23
C LYS A 94 -21.27 3.74 -6.43
N PHE A 95 -20.33 3.64 -5.49
CA PHE A 95 -19.96 4.76 -4.63
C PHE A 95 -18.55 5.31 -4.94
N GLY A 96 -17.84 4.76 -5.92
CA GLY A 96 -16.49 5.19 -6.24
C GLY A 96 -15.66 4.15 -6.97
N ALA A 97 -14.35 4.37 -6.98
CA ALA A 97 -13.37 3.46 -7.58
C ALA A 97 -12.29 3.09 -6.56
N PHE A 98 -11.82 1.86 -6.58
CA PHE A 98 -10.63 1.45 -5.84
C PHE A 98 -9.41 1.58 -6.71
N VAL A 99 -8.42 2.31 -6.20
CA VAL A 99 -7.14 2.55 -6.84
C VAL A 99 -6.08 1.79 -6.04
N ARG A 100 -5.41 0.84 -6.67
CA ARG A 100 -4.26 0.16 -6.09
C ARG A 100 -3.03 1.02 -6.22
N PHE A 101 -2.35 1.29 -5.12
CA PHE A 101 -1.10 2.02 -5.09
C PHE A 101 -0.11 1.29 -4.17
N GLY A 102 0.85 0.60 -4.80
CA GLY A 102 1.76 -0.29 -4.08
C GLY A 102 1.03 -1.49 -3.46
N PRO A 103 1.20 -1.78 -2.16
CA PRO A 103 0.62 -2.96 -1.50
C PRO A 103 -0.80 -2.72 -0.92
N LEU A 104 -1.31 -1.49 -0.98
CA LEU A 104 -2.61 -1.11 -0.43
C LEU A 104 -3.54 -0.58 -1.53
N ASP A 105 -4.85 -0.68 -1.27
CA ASP A 105 -5.90 -0.17 -2.13
C ASP A 105 -6.55 1.06 -1.44
N GLY A 106 -6.84 2.10 -2.21
CA GLY A 106 -7.46 3.34 -1.74
C GLY A 106 -8.80 3.57 -2.40
N LEU A 107 -9.76 4.04 -1.62
CA LEU A 107 -11.09 4.39 -2.10
C LEU A 107 -11.09 5.83 -2.60
N LEU A 108 -11.39 5.98 -3.89
CA LEU A 108 -11.73 7.24 -4.52
C LEU A 108 -13.26 7.36 -4.59
N HIS A 109 -13.83 8.09 -3.63
CA HIS A 109 -15.27 8.30 -3.57
C HIS A 109 -15.77 9.05 -4.81
N ILE A 110 -16.98 8.76 -5.29
CA ILE A 110 -17.54 9.33 -6.53
C ILE A 110 -17.47 10.86 -6.57
N SER A 111 -17.78 11.53 -5.46
CA SER A 111 -17.74 13.00 -5.34
C SER A 111 -16.32 13.60 -5.38
N GLN A 112 -15.28 12.77 -5.38
CA GLN A 112 -13.87 13.14 -5.37
C GLN A 112 -13.14 12.76 -6.66
N ILE A 113 -13.84 12.21 -7.66
CA ILE A 113 -13.25 11.76 -8.94
C ILE A 113 -13.04 12.93 -9.90
N MET A 114 -14.11 13.66 -10.19
CA MET A 114 -14.12 14.78 -11.12
C MET A 114 -15.20 15.79 -10.71
N ASP A 115 -15.07 17.02 -11.21
CA ASP A 115 -16.05 18.08 -11.01
C ASP A 115 -17.15 18.01 -12.09
N ASP A 116 -17.89 16.90 -12.12
CA ASP A 116 -18.91 16.60 -13.13
C ASP A 116 -20.03 15.73 -12.52
N ARG A 117 -21.19 15.67 -13.18
CA ARG A 117 -22.21 14.65 -12.95
C ARG A 117 -21.76 13.34 -13.56
N ILE A 118 -21.47 12.37 -12.69
CA ILE A 118 -20.95 11.06 -13.08
C ILE A 118 -22.11 10.09 -13.28
N ASP A 119 -22.14 9.43 -14.44
CA ASP A 119 -22.92 8.22 -14.69
C ASP A 119 -22.07 6.98 -14.40
N ILE A 120 -22.68 5.97 -13.78
CA ILE A 120 -21.98 4.77 -13.33
C ILE A 120 -22.49 3.58 -14.14
N ASP A 121 -21.59 2.99 -14.92
CA ASP A 121 -21.82 1.72 -15.56
C ASP A 121 -21.10 0.64 -14.76
N THR A 122 -21.81 0.06 -13.79
CA THR A 122 -21.25 -1.01 -12.95
C THR A 122 -21.04 -2.31 -13.71
N GLU A 123 -21.77 -2.56 -14.80
CA GLU A 123 -21.61 -3.79 -15.58
C GLU A 123 -20.30 -3.77 -16.36
N ASN A 124 -19.92 -2.61 -16.88
CA ASN A 124 -18.67 -2.43 -17.63
C ASN A 124 -17.50 -1.89 -16.79
N GLY A 125 -17.71 -1.69 -15.47
CA GLY A 125 -16.68 -1.18 -14.57
C GLY A 125 -16.15 0.20 -14.96
N ARG A 126 -17.04 1.11 -15.37
CA ARG A 126 -16.71 2.41 -15.94
C ARG A 126 -17.53 3.53 -15.32
N LEU A 127 -16.91 4.68 -15.18
CA LEU A 127 -17.52 5.95 -14.76
C LEU A 127 -17.39 6.94 -15.90
N LEU A 128 -18.47 7.66 -16.21
CA LEU A 128 -18.50 8.63 -17.30
C LEU A 128 -19.03 9.97 -16.81
N GLY A 129 -18.26 11.04 -16.98
CA GLY A 129 -18.72 12.42 -16.77
C GLY A 129 -19.66 12.85 -17.89
N LYS A 130 -20.84 13.38 -17.55
CA LYS A 130 -21.86 13.80 -18.52
C LYS A 130 -21.47 15.07 -19.25
N ASP A 131 -20.86 16.03 -18.55
CA ASP A 131 -20.53 17.33 -19.09
C ASP A 131 -19.16 17.32 -19.79
N THR A 132 -18.16 16.67 -19.19
CA THR A 132 -16.79 16.63 -19.72
C THR A 132 -16.52 15.45 -20.64
N LYS A 133 -17.44 14.47 -20.72
CA LYS A 133 -17.25 13.18 -21.44
C LYS A 133 -15.99 12.41 -21.03
N ARG A 134 -15.45 12.70 -19.84
CA ARG A 134 -14.26 12.03 -19.30
C ARG A 134 -14.67 10.69 -18.73
N ASP A 135 -13.91 9.65 -19.02
CA ASP A 135 -14.18 8.33 -18.50
C ASP A 135 -13.04 7.75 -17.67
N LEU A 136 -13.43 7.00 -16.65
CA LEU A 136 -12.53 6.25 -15.78
C LEU A 136 -12.99 4.79 -15.74
N LYS A 137 -12.12 3.86 -16.12
CA LYS A 137 -12.39 2.42 -16.14
C LYS A 137 -11.34 1.63 -15.36
N VAL A 138 -11.66 0.39 -15.06
CA VAL A 138 -10.68 -0.57 -14.52
C VAL A 138 -9.48 -0.70 -15.47
N GLY A 139 -8.28 -0.67 -14.91
CA GLY A 139 -7.00 -0.67 -15.61
C GLY A 139 -6.44 0.72 -15.92
N ASP A 140 -7.21 1.79 -15.76
CA ASP A 140 -6.71 3.14 -15.97
C ASP A 140 -5.69 3.52 -14.88
N THR A 141 -4.66 4.27 -15.30
CA THR A 141 -3.67 4.84 -14.38
C THR A 141 -4.07 6.25 -14.00
N VAL A 142 -4.10 6.51 -12.69
CA VAL A 142 -4.53 7.78 -12.11
C VAL A 142 -3.47 8.33 -11.19
N ARG A 143 -3.43 9.67 -11.11
CA ARG A 143 -2.72 10.40 -10.07
C ARG A 143 -3.74 10.96 -9.10
N ALA A 144 -3.63 10.60 -7.83
CA ALA A 144 -4.55 11.00 -6.78
C ALA A 144 -3.78 11.48 -5.54
N ARG A 145 -4.47 12.13 -4.60
CA ARG A 145 -3.91 12.54 -3.31
C ARG A 145 -4.61 11.83 -2.17
N ILE A 146 -3.85 11.39 -1.17
CA ILE A 146 -4.37 10.80 0.06
C ILE A 146 -4.98 11.90 0.94
N VAL A 147 -6.27 11.80 1.24
CA VAL A 147 -7.01 12.78 2.08
C VAL A 147 -7.42 12.23 3.43
N ALA A 148 -7.50 10.91 3.58
CA ALA A 148 -7.80 10.25 4.83
C ALA A 148 -7.00 8.95 4.91
N LEU A 149 -6.46 8.67 6.09
CA LEU A 149 -5.67 7.47 6.36
C LEU A 149 -6.16 6.84 7.66
N SER A 150 -6.63 5.60 7.58
CA SER A 150 -6.96 4.78 8.74
C SER A 150 -6.48 3.36 8.45
N LEU A 151 -5.29 3.01 8.93
CA LEU A 151 -4.74 1.69 8.73
C LEU A 151 -5.26 0.71 9.80
N ASN A 152 -5.49 -0.53 9.39
CA ASN A 152 -5.90 -1.59 10.30
C ASN A 152 -4.71 -2.53 10.56
N GLU A 153 -4.24 -2.55 11.82
CA GLU A 153 -3.05 -3.31 12.22
C GLU A 153 -3.17 -4.82 11.99
N ARG A 154 -4.38 -5.36 12.13
CA ARG A 154 -4.64 -6.81 12.01
C ARG A 154 -4.87 -7.23 10.56
N SER A 155 -5.52 -6.36 9.78
CA SER A 155 -5.88 -6.61 8.39
C SER A 155 -5.45 -5.44 7.52
N PRO A 156 -4.19 -5.40 7.03
CA PRO A 156 -3.71 -4.28 6.22
C PRO A 156 -4.58 -4.02 4.99
N ARG A 157 -5.15 -5.08 4.40
CA ARG A 157 -6.06 -5.00 3.24
C ARG A 157 -7.41 -4.33 3.55
N GLU A 158 -7.83 -4.31 4.81
CA GLU A 158 -9.06 -3.64 5.25
C GLU A 158 -8.81 -2.18 5.66
N SER A 159 -7.59 -1.68 5.48
CA SER A 159 -7.26 -0.28 5.75
C SER A 159 -8.11 0.65 4.89
N LYS A 160 -8.67 1.68 5.53
CA LYS A 160 -9.51 2.67 4.87
C LYS A 160 -8.65 3.87 4.48
N ILE A 161 -8.36 3.97 3.19
CA ILE A 161 -7.56 5.07 2.65
C ILE A 161 -8.44 5.86 1.68
N GLY A 162 -8.68 7.12 1.99
CA GLY A 162 -9.47 8.02 1.15
C GLY A 162 -8.58 8.77 0.17
N LEU A 163 -8.97 8.78 -1.11
CA LEU A 163 -8.28 9.47 -2.19
C LEU A 163 -9.12 10.62 -2.77
N THR A 164 -8.47 11.60 -3.38
CA THR A 164 -9.11 12.64 -4.20
C THR A 164 -8.36 12.90 -5.50
N MET A 165 -9.11 13.26 -6.54
CA MET A 165 -8.61 13.68 -7.85
C MET A 165 -9.16 15.04 -8.29
N ARG A 166 -10.01 15.69 -7.49
CA ARG A 166 -10.63 17.01 -7.81
C ARG A 166 -9.72 18.21 -7.57
N GLN A 167 -8.41 18.02 -7.58
CA GLN A 167 -7.44 19.10 -7.40
C GLN A 167 -6.64 19.30 -8.69
N PRO A 168 -6.15 20.52 -8.97
CA PRO A 168 -5.34 20.78 -10.16
C PRO A 168 -4.13 19.84 -10.24
N GLY A 169 -3.91 19.26 -11.42
CA GLY A 169 -2.79 18.34 -11.68
C GLY A 169 -2.98 16.91 -11.17
N LEU A 170 -4.17 16.58 -10.64
CA LEU A 170 -4.63 15.22 -10.36
C LEU A 170 -5.66 14.80 -11.42
N GLY A 171 -5.90 13.50 -11.53
CA GLY A 171 -6.72 12.98 -12.62
C GLY A 171 -6.16 11.70 -13.22
N LYS A 172 -6.90 11.14 -14.19
CA LYS A 172 -6.36 10.16 -15.11
C LYS A 172 -5.17 10.80 -15.83
N LEU A 173 -4.09 10.06 -16.05
CA LEU A 173 -2.88 10.61 -16.67
C LEU A 173 -3.16 11.26 -18.03
N GLU A 174 -4.06 10.65 -18.82
CA GLU A 174 -4.54 11.20 -20.10
C GLU A 174 -5.16 12.60 -19.94
N TRP A 175 -6.01 12.82 -18.92
CA TRP A 175 -6.65 14.11 -18.68
C TRP A 175 -5.63 15.19 -18.33
N ILE A 176 -4.62 14.81 -17.53
CA ILE A 176 -3.55 15.72 -17.10
C ILE A 176 -2.69 16.13 -18.31
N GLU A 177 -2.40 15.20 -19.22
CA GLU A 177 -1.65 15.50 -20.45
C GLU A 177 -2.42 16.43 -21.39
N GLU A 178 -3.72 16.23 -21.55
CA GLU A 178 -4.58 17.11 -22.33
C GLU A 178 -4.64 18.53 -21.76
N GLU A 179 -4.79 18.68 -20.45
CA GLU A 179 -4.78 19.97 -19.76
C GLU A 179 -3.42 20.68 -19.91
N ARG A 180 -2.31 19.93 -19.81
CA ARG A 180 -0.97 20.48 -20.05
C ARG A 180 -0.81 20.99 -21.48
N LYS A 181 -1.22 20.23 -22.49
CA LYS A 181 -1.14 20.62 -23.90
C LYS A 181 -1.96 21.87 -24.21
N LYS A 182 -3.17 21.99 -23.63
CA LYS A 182 -3.99 23.21 -23.75
C LYS A 182 -3.30 24.43 -23.14
N THR A 183 -2.63 24.25 -22.00
CA THR A 183 -1.94 25.34 -21.31
C THR A 183 -0.65 25.77 -22.03
N SER A 184 0.11 24.83 -22.61
CA SER A 184 1.34 25.15 -23.35
C SER A 184 1.08 25.72 -24.76
N GLY A 185 -0.03 25.34 -25.41
CA GLY A 185 -0.42 25.86 -26.72
C GLY A 185 -0.98 27.29 -26.71
N GLY A 186 -1.32 27.84 -25.54
CA GLY A 186 -1.82 29.21 -25.38
C GLY A 186 -0.74 30.26 -25.06
N ALA A 187 0.53 29.88 -25.02
CA ALA A 187 1.66 30.74 -24.66
C ALA A 187 2.57 31.12 -25.84
N ALA A 188 2.09 30.97 -27.07
CA ALA A 188 2.81 31.32 -28.31
C ALA A 188 2.10 32.46 -29.07
#